data_AF-A0A7S2N0M0-F1
#
_entry.id   AF-A0A7S2N0M0-F1
#
_cell.length_a   1.000
_cell.length_b   1.000
_cell.length_c   1.000
_cell.angle_alpha   90.00
_cell.angle_beta   90.00
_cell.angle_gamma   90.00
#
_symmetry.space_group_name_H-M   'P 1'
#
loop_
_entity.id
_entity.type
_entity.pdbx_description
1 polymer ?
#
loop_
_entity_poly.entity_id
_entity_poly.type
_entity_poly.pdbx_seq_one_letter_code
_entity_poly.pdbx_strand_id
1 'polypeptide(L)'
;MGITCSKNTDGENPTTAIKPATKEDLLAVQGVIDKILEEKNCGPLFVRLAWHDAGTFDMNVKGEWPKAGGATGSIRFEPEINYGANGGLINAVKLLEPVKEAHPSVSYADIYQMSSARAIELAGGPKIDMIYGRADATSAEQCSPDGNLPDAEAGRESGKYGGGSMEDETPNGHLRKVFYRMGLNDEEIVALSGAHTFGRAYKDRSGLGAEKNQIHRWNFRNCKANLV
;
A
#
# COMPACT_ATOMS: atom_id res chain seq x y z
N MET A 1 23.69 55.82 33.14
CA MET A 1 24.53 54.69 32.66
C MET A 1 23.80 53.40 32.96
N GLY A 2 23.77 52.46 32.00
CA GLY A 2 23.09 51.15 32.06
C GLY A 2 22.02 51.05 30.97
N ILE A 3 22.37 50.94 29.69
CA ILE A 3 22.75 49.72 28.94
C ILE A 3 21.63 48.66 28.98
N THR A 4 20.94 48.56 27.83
CA THR A 4 19.98 47.53 27.43
C THR A 4 20.67 46.18 27.23
N CYS A 5 19.97 45.08 27.46
CA CYS A 5 20.39 43.74 27.04
C CYS A 5 19.22 43.02 26.38
N SER A 6 19.21 43.03 25.04
CA SER A 6 18.38 42.16 24.22
C SER A 6 18.81 40.71 24.42
N LYS A 7 17.85 39.81 24.67
CA LYS A 7 18.06 38.38 24.48
C LYS A 7 17.38 37.97 23.17
N ASN A 8 18.16 37.94 22.11
CA ASN A 8 17.92 37.03 21.00
C ASN A 8 18.34 35.64 21.46
N THR A 9 17.43 34.68 21.40
CA THR A 9 17.78 33.28 21.16
C THR A 9 16.69 32.70 20.26
N ASP A 10 16.78 33.03 18.98
CA ASP A 10 16.17 32.25 17.93
C ASP A 10 16.90 30.90 17.90
N GLY A 11 16.31 29.90 18.54
CA GLY A 11 16.70 28.51 18.36
C GLY A 11 16.09 28.00 17.06
N GLU A 12 16.68 28.37 15.93
CA GLU A 12 16.43 27.67 14.67
C GLU A 12 16.97 26.24 14.80
N ASN A 13 16.05 25.27 14.82
CA ASN A 13 16.35 23.87 14.71
C ASN A 13 16.77 23.61 13.24
N PRO A 14 17.98 23.14 12.94
CA PRO A 14 18.39 22.95 11.56
C PRO A 14 17.71 21.69 11.02
N THR A 15 16.57 21.87 10.35
CA THR A 15 15.94 20.83 9.53
C THR A 15 16.87 20.54 8.36
N THR A 16 17.85 19.66 8.54
CA THR A 16 18.69 19.20 7.43
C THR A 16 17.79 18.49 6.43
N ALA A 17 17.59 19.12 5.26
CA ALA A 17 16.80 18.54 4.18
C ALA A 17 17.31 17.12 3.87
N ILE A 18 16.40 16.14 3.94
CA ILE A 18 16.73 14.75 3.62
C ILE A 18 17.17 14.69 2.16
N LYS A 19 18.36 14.13 1.92
CA LYS A 19 18.88 13.96 0.56
C LYS A 19 18.08 12.88 -0.19
N PRO A 20 17.93 12.98 -1.52
CA PRO A 20 17.28 11.94 -2.31
C PRO A 20 17.94 10.57 -2.11
N ALA A 21 17.13 9.51 -2.13
CA ALA A 21 17.62 8.14 -2.04
C ALA A 21 18.60 7.81 -3.17
N THR A 22 19.70 7.17 -2.78
CA THR A 22 20.68 6.61 -3.72
C THR A 22 20.29 5.19 -4.13
N LYS A 23 20.98 4.64 -5.14
CA LYS A 23 20.80 3.23 -5.51
C LYS A 23 21.20 2.31 -4.36
N GLU A 24 22.25 2.68 -3.63
CA GLU A 24 22.75 1.96 -2.47
C GLU A 24 21.71 1.93 -1.34
N ASP A 25 21.02 3.06 -1.10
CA ASP A 25 19.92 3.12 -0.12
C ASP A 25 18.78 2.17 -0.52
N LEU A 26 18.38 2.17 -1.78
CA LEU A 26 17.32 1.28 -2.30
C LEU A 26 17.70 -0.20 -2.18
N LEU A 27 18.96 -0.55 -2.48
CA LEU A 27 19.46 -1.92 -2.31
C LEU A 27 19.51 -2.35 -0.85
N ALA A 28 19.87 -1.44 0.06
CA ALA A 28 19.86 -1.71 1.49
C ALA A 28 18.44 -1.97 2.00
N VAL A 29 17.48 -1.12 1.64
CA VAL A 29 16.05 -1.31 1.94
C VAL A 29 15.54 -2.64 1.39
N GLN A 30 15.89 -2.98 0.15
CA GLN A 30 15.50 -4.25 -0.47
C GLN A 30 15.99 -5.44 0.37
N GLY A 31 17.25 -5.43 0.81
CA GLY A 31 17.82 -6.51 1.63
C GLY A 31 17.11 -6.67 2.98
N VAL A 32 16.69 -5.57 3.60
CA VAL A 32 15.92 -5.61 4.85
C VAL A 32 14.50 -6.17 4.61
N ILE A 33 13.83 -5.73 3.54
CA ILE A 33 12.51 -6.22 3.14
C ILE A 33 12.54 -7.72 2.86
N ASP A 34 13.54 -8.20 2.11
CA ASP A 34 13.69 -9.63 1.79
C ASP A 34 13.80 -10.48 3.07
N LYS A 35 14.56 -10.00 4.06
CA LYS A 35 14.69 -10.65 5.36
C LYS A 35 13.37 -10.67 6.12
N ILE A 36 12.61 -9.56 6.13
CA ILE A 36 11.28 -9.52 6.76
C ILE A 36 10.34 -10.54 6.11
N LEU A 37 10.35 -10.63 4.78
CA LEU A 37 9.52 -11.57 4.03
C LEU A 37 9.85 -13.03 4.37
N GLU A 38 11.13 -13.38 4.45
CA GLU A 38 11.60 -14.72 4.82
C GLU A 38 11.21 -15.08 6.27
N GLU A 39 11.40 -14.15 7.23
CA GLU A 39 11.18 -14.42 8.65
C GLU A 39 9.70 -14.41 9.07
N LYS A 40 8.90 -13.48 8.51
CA LYS A 40 7.53 -13.23 8.96
C LYS A 40 6.47 -13.87 8.08
N ASN A 41 6.83 -14.32 6.87
CA ASN A 41 5.88 -14.85 5.89
C ASN A 41 4.68 -13.91 5.66
N CYS A 42 4.96 -12.62 5.51
CA CYS A 42 3.96 -11.55 5.40
C CYS A 42 3.77 -11.03 3.97
N GLY A 43 4.29 -11.74 2.95
CA GLY A 43 4.21 -11.34 1.55
C GLY A 43 2.81 -10.91 1.08
N PRO A 44 1.73 -11.68 1.34
CA PRO A 44 0.40 -11.29 0.85
C PRO A 44 -0.10 -9.99 1.48
N LEU A 45 0.34 -9.71 2.72
CA LEU A 45 -0.02 -8.49 3.42
C LEU A 45 0.67 -7.26 2.80
N PHE A 46 1.93 -7.39 2.37
CA PHE A 46 2.67 -6.32 1.69
C PHE A 46 2.14 -6.05 0.29
N VAL A 47 1.80 -7.11 -0.47
CA VAL A 47 1.12 -6.96 -1.76
C VAL A 47 -0.19 -6.18 -1.60
N ARG A 48 -1.00 -6.55 -0.59
CA ARG A 48 -2.25 -5.84 -0.29
C ARG A 48 -2.00 -4.39 0.14
N LEU A 49 -1.02 -4.11 0.99
CA LEU A 49 -0.71 -2.73 1.41
C LEU A 49 -0.39 -1.85 0.20
N ALA A 50 0.53 -2.29 -0.66
CA ALA A 50 0.94 -1.52 -1.83
C ALA A 50 -0.19 -1.32 -2.83
N TRP A 51 -1.02 -2.34 -3.05
CA TRP A 51 -2.24 -2.22 -3.87
C TRP A 51 -3.22 -1.22 -3.27
N HIS A 52 -3.45 -1.25 -1.95
CA HIS A 52 -4.41 -0.35 -1.31
C HIS A 52 -3.94 1.11 -1.29
N ASP A 53 -2.64 1.37 -1.20
CA ASP A 53 -2.07 2.70 -1.38
C ASP A 53 -2.28 3.18 -2.83
N ALA A 54 -1.88 2.37 -3.82
CA ALA A 54 -1.96 2.71 -5.23
C ALA A 54 -3.41 2.77 -5.79
N GLY A 55 -4.29 1.92 -5.29
CA GLY A 55 -5.64 1.69 -5.80
C GLY A 55 -6.61 2.83 -5.49
N THR A 56 -6.18 3.84 -4.74
CA THR A 56 -6.96 5.06 -4.50
C THR A 56 -6.93 6.02 -5.68
N PHE A 57 -6.05 5.80 -6.67
CA PHE A 57 -5.84 6.70 -7.80
C PHE A 57 -7.13 6.97 -8.61
N ASP A 58 -7.29 8.22 -9.03
CA ASP A 58 -8.34 8.68 -9.94
C ASP A 58 -7.76 9.55 -11.06
N MET A 59 -7.78 9.02 -12.29
CA MET A 59 -7.28 9.71 -13.48
C MET A 59 -8.08 10.97 -13.86
N ASN A 60 -9.31 11.10 -13.34
CA ASN A 60 -10.20 12.22 -13.63
C ASN A 60 -9.94 13.42 -12.72
N VAL A 61 -9.32 13.22 -11.56
CA VAL A 61 -8.94 14.31 -10.67
C VAL A 61 -7.87 15.17 -11.33
N LYS A 62 -8.18 16.46 -11.49
CA LYS A 62 -7.24 17.46 -11.98
C LYS A 62 -6.74 18.31 -10.81
N GLY A 63 -5.44 18.58 -10.78
CA GLY A 63 -4.84 19.39 -9.74
C GLY A 63 -3.42 18.93 -9.40
N GLU A 64 -2.88 19.52 -8.36
CA GLU A 64 -1.55 19.18 -7.88
C GLU A 64 -1.55 17.82 -7.16
N TRP A 65 -0.45 17.10 -7.33
CA TRP A 65 -0.16 15.93 -6.51
C TRP A 65 -0.15 16.32 -5.01
N PRO A 66 -0.67 15.48 -4.09
CA PRO A 66 -1.16 14.11 -4.26
C PRO A 66 -2.69 13.97 -4.42
N LYS A 67 -3.43 15.01 -4.82
CA LYS A 67 -4.91 15.03 -4.80
C LYS A 67 -5.60 13.89 -5.56
N ALA A 68 -4.96 13.37 -6.60
CA ALA A 68 -5.49 12.25 -7.39
C ALA A 68 -5.36 10.89 -6.67
N GLY A 69 -4.77 10.83 -5.49
CA GLY A 69 -4.45 9.59 -4.79
C GLY A 69 -3.32 8.80 -5.46
N GLY A 70 -3.28 7.50 -5.20
CA GLY A 70 -2.27 6.58 -5.74
C GLY A 70 -1.11 6.32 -4.78
N ALA A 71 -0.03 5.76 -5.33
CA ALA A 71 1.12 5.29 -4.56
C ALA A 71 1.93 6.45 -3.96
N THR A 72 1.42 7.02 -2.87
CA THR A 72 1.94 8.22 -2.20
C THR A 72 2.29 7.96 -0.74
N GLY A 73 2.05 6.74 -0.24
CA GLY A 73 2.23 6.39 1.16
C GLY A 73 1.22 7.05 2.10
N SER A 74 0.16 7.69 1.59
CA SER A 74 -0.86 8.37 2.41
C SER A 74 -1.62 7.40 3.30
N ILE A 75 -1.75 6.14 2.88
CA ILE A 75 -2.43 5.06 3.62
C ILE A 75 -1.96 4.89 5.07
N ARG A 76 -0.77 5.38 5.44
CA ARG A 76 -0.24 5.30 6.81
C ARG A 76 -0.92 6.25 7.79
N PHE A 77 -1.59 7.29 7.29
CA PHE A 77 -2.24 8.31 8.11
C PHE A 77 -3.69 7.96 8.41
N GLU A 78 -4.20 8.53 9.50
CA GLU A 78 -5.66 8.64 9.70
C GLU A 78 -6.20 9.82 8.86
N PRO A 79 -7.40 9.69 8.26
CA PRO A 79 -8.36 8.60 8.46
C PRO A 79 -8.11 7.36 7.57
N GLU A 80 -7.22 7.43 6.58
CA GLU A 80 -7.11 6.43 5.50
C GLU A 80 -6.81 5.01 5.99
N ILE A 81 -5.89 4.86 6.95
CA ILE A 81 -5.54 3.54 7.52
C ILE A 81 -6.73 2.84 8.21
N ASN A 82 -7.74 3.62 8.64
CA ASN A 82 -8.90 3.16 9.38
C ASN A 82 -10.14 2.92 8.49
N TYR A 83 -10.05 3.19 7.18
CA TYR A 83 -11.14 2.85 6.25
C TYR A 83 -11.40 1.35 6.24
N GLY A 84 -12.68 0.97 6.02
CA GLY A 84 -13.11 -0.42 6.11
C GLY A 84 -12.33 -1.36 5.19
N ALA A 85 -12.06 -0.92 3.96
CA ALA A 85 -11.26 -1.67 3.00
C ALA A 85 -9.81 -1.91 3.47
N ASN A 86 -9.28 -1.08 4.37
CA ASN A 86 -7.90 -1.14 4.88
C ASN A 86 -7.76 -1.96 6.17
N GLY A 87 -8.82 -2.65 6.61
CA GLY A 87 -8.82 -3.49 7.81
C GLY A 87 -7.58 -4.39 7.93
N GLY A 88 -6.82 -4.18 9.01
CA GLY A 88 -5.61 -4.93 9.34
C GLY A 88 -4.31 -4.49 8.66
N LEU A 89 -4.33 -3.51 7.74
CA LEU A 89 -3.12 -3.01 7.07
C LEU A 89 -2.18 -2.22 7.98
N ILE A 90 -2.65 -1.74 9.14
CA ILE A 90 -1.79 -1.14 10.16
C ILE A 90 -0.66 -2.09 10.61
N ASN A 91 -0.89 -3.41 10.56
CA ASN A 91 0.14 -4.39 10.87
C ASN A 91 1.26 -4.40 9.81
N ALA A 92 0.91 -4.14 8.55
CA ALA A 92 1.89 -4.03 7.46
C ALA A 92 2.75 -2.78 7.64
N VAL A 93 2.12 -1.64 7.91
CA VAL A 93 2.79 -0.36 8.22
C VAL A 93 3.76 -0.54 9.38
N LYS A 94 3.30 -1.11 10.51
CA LYS A 94 4.16 -1.37 11.69
C LYS A 94 5.36 -2.27 11.40
N LEU A 95 5.24 -3.23 10.48
CA LEU A 95 6.37 -4.09 10.09
C LEU A 95 7.41 -3.34 9.25
N LEU A 96 6.99 -2.31 8.51
CA LEU A 96 7.84 -1.52 7.63
C LEU A 96 8.37 -0.24 8.29
N GLU A 97 7.78 0.20 9.41
CA GLU A 97 8.24 1.37 10.17
C GLU A 97 9.74 1.32 10.52
N PRO A 98 10.30 0.21 11.05
CA PRO A 98 11.73 0.15 11.35
C PRO A 98 12.62 0.25 10.11
N VAL A 99 12.11 -0.16 8.94
CA VAL A 99 12.82 0.01 7.66
C VAL A 99 12.91 1.48 7.30
N LYS A 100 11.82 2.22 7.46
CA LYS A 100 11.80 3.66 7.22
C LYS A 100 12.68 4.43 8.21
N GLU A 101 12.63 4.09 9.50
CA GLU A 101 13.49 4.70 10.52
C GLU A 101 14.98 4.52 10.19
N ALA A 102 15.37 3.34 9.70
CA ALA A 102 16.74 3.04 9.31
C ALA A 102 17.15 3.70 7.96
N HIS A 103 16.19 3.96 7.09
CA HIS A 103 16.43 4.49 5.74
C HIS A 103 15.55 5.73 5.45
N PRO A 104 15.79 6.86 6.15
CA PRO A 104 14.92 8.03 6.07
C PRO A 104 14.91 8.68 4.67
N SER A 105 15.92 8.45 3.83
CA SER A 105 16.00 8.95 2.44
C SER A 105 15.03 8.24 1.48
N VAL A 106 14.59 7.02 1.77
CA VAL A 106 13.64 6.27 0.94
C VAL A 106 12.23 6.55 1.43
N SER A 107 11.33 6.90 0.52
CA SER A 107 9.94 7.25 0.86
C SER A 107 9.15 6.02 1.36
N TYR A 108 8.16 6.24 2.22
CA TYR A 108 7.17 5.19 2.54
C TYR A 108 6.52 4.66 1.27
N ALA A 109 6.18 5.55 0.34
CA ALA A 109 5.61 5.18 -0.96
C ALA A 109 6.48 4.14 -1.69
N ASP A 110 7.79 4.37 -1.79
CA ASP A 110 8.69 3.40 -2.42
C ASP A 110 8.91 2.14 -1.58
N ILE A 111 8.98 2.24 -0.25
CA ILE A 111 9.09 1.08 0.65
C ILE A 111 7.88 0.15 0.45
N TYR A 112 6.66 0.69 0.38
CA TYR A 112 5.44 -0.10 0.19
C TYR A 112 5.45 -0.80 -1.16
N GLN A 113 5.70 -0.07 -2.24
CA GLN A 113 5.72 -0.65 -3.59
C GLN A 113 6.89 -1.65 -3.77
N MET A 114 8.06 -1.39 -3.18
CA MET A 114 9.19 -2.33 -3.15
C MET A 114 8.82 -3.61 -2.40
N SER A 115 8.17 -3.49 -1.23
CA SER A 115 7.79 -4.63 -0.42
C SER A 115 6.83 -5.59 -1.13
N SER A 116 5.92 -5.05 -1.94
CA SER A 116 5.02 -5.82 -2.80
C SER A 116 5.76 -6.53 -3.93
N ALA A 117 6.58 -5.81 -4.70
CA ALA A 117 7.33 -6.40 -5.80
C ALA A 117 8.26 -7.52 -5.35
N ARG A 118 8.96 -7.32 -4.22
CA ARG A 118 9.81 -8.35 -3.60
C ARG A 118 9.00 -9.54 -3.09
N ALA A 119 7.82 -9.30 -2.50
CA ALA A 119 6.93 -10.37 -2.08
C ALA A 119 6.47 -11.26 -3.24
N ILE A 120 6.12 -10.68 -4.39
CA ILE A 120 5.75 -11.42 -5.61
C ILE A 120 6.93 -12.24 -6.13
N GLU A 121 8.10 -11.61 -6.29
CA GLU A 121 9.28 -12.27 -6.84
C GLU A 121 9.76 -13.43 -5.94
N LEU A 122 9.85 -13.21 -4.62
CA LEU A 122 10.26 -14.24 -3.67
C LEU A 122 9.24 -15.37 -3.51
N ALA A 123 7.96 -15.12 -3.83
CA ALA A 123 6.95 -16.17 -3.90
C ALA A 123 7.02 -17.01 -5.20
N GLY A 124 7.97 -16.72 -6.10
CA GLY A 124 8.13 -17.40 -7.39
C GLY A 124 7.32 -16.78 -8.52
N GLY A 125 6.74 -15.59 -8.30
CA GLY A 125 6.08 -14.80 -9.34
C GLY A 125 7.07 -14.13 -10.29
N PRO A 126 6.57 -13.35 -11.26
CA PRO A 126 7.41 -12.61 -12.18
C PRO A 126 8.22 -11.53 -11.45
N LYS A 127 9.42 -11.24 -11.96
CA LYS A 127 10.14 -10.03 -11.58
C LYS A 127 9.41 -8.82 -12.15
N ILE A 128 9.08 -7.86 -11.29
CA ILE A 128 8.44 -6.60 -11.68
C ILE A 128 9.53 -5.54 -11.84
N ASP A 129 9.62 -4.92 -13.01
CA ASP A 129 10.59 -3.86 -13.29
C ASP A 129 10.18 -2.55 -12.61
N MET A 130 10.52 -2.44 -11.33
CA MET A 130 10.16 -1.30 -10.49
C MET A 130 11.03 -0.07 -10.77
N ILE A 131 10.36 1.08 -10.84
CA ILE A 131 10.98 2.41 -10.80
C ILE A 131 10.67 3.03 -9.44
N TYR A 132 11.68 3.67 -8.84
CA TYR A 132 11.62 4.33 -7.53
C TYR A 132 11.86 5.84 -7.68
N GLY A 133 11.62 6.58 -6.61
CA GLY A 133 11.63 8.04 -6.55
C GLY A 133 10.27 8.65 -6.22
N ARG A 134 9.32 7.87 -5.70
CA ARG A 134 8.01 8.39 -5.28
C ARG A 134 8.19 9.33 -4.10
N ALA A 135 7.44 10.43 -4.10
CA ALA A 135 7.35 11.31 -2.94
C ALA A 135 6.33 10.77 -1.92
N ASP A 136 6.54 11.06 -0.65
CA ASP A 136 5.59 10.77 0.42
C ASP A 136 4.56 11.89 0.54
N ALA A 137 3.28 11.52 0.66
CA ALA A 137 2.30 12.40 1.27
C ALA A 137 2.82 12.83 2.65
N THR A 138 2.76 14.11 2.97
CA THR A 138 3.38 14.71 4.15
C THR A 138 2.47 14.79 5.35
N SER A 139 1.15 14.68 5.17
CA SER A 139 0.17 14.84 6.24
C SER A 139 -1.16 14.14 5.97
N ALA A 140 -2.01 14.08 6.99
CA ALA A 140 -3.34 13.47 6.94
C ALA A 140 -4.28 14.16 5.94
N GLU A 141 -4.11 15.46 5.69
CA GLU A 141 -4.93 16.23 4.74
C GLU A 141 -4.71 15.80 3.28
N GLN A 142 -3.66 15.01 3.04
CA GLN A 142 -3.32 14.43 1.74
C GLN A 142 -3.81 12.97 1.58
N CYS A 143 -4.57 12.45 2.56
CA CYS A 143 -5.23 11.16 2.42
C CYS A 143 -6.22 11.17 1.27
N SER A 144 -6.34 10.04 0.60
CA SER A 144 -7.40 9.82 -0.38
C SER A 144 -8.75 9.66 0.33
N PRO A 145 -9.88 10.04 -0.31
CA PRO A 145 -11.20 9.81 0.28
C PRO A 145 -11.54 8.31 0.38
N ASP A 146 -12.39 7.96 1.34
CA ASP A 146 -12.92 6.59 1.46
C ASP A 146 -13.78 6.23 0.23
N GLY A 147 -13.87 4.94 -0.06
CA GLY A 147 -14.70 4.40 -1.14
C GLY A 147 -14.05 4.39 -2.53
N ASN A 148 -12.75 4.71 -2.63
CA ASN A 148 -12.01 4.52 -3.88
C ASN A 148 -11.60 3.05 -4.11
N LEU A 149 -11.57 2.21 -3.07
CA LEU A 149 -11.19 0.80 -3.19
C LEU A 149 -12.40 -0.09 -3.50
N PRO A 150 -12.21 -1.24 -4.18
CA PRO A 150 -13.32 -2.10 -4.58
C PRO A 150 -13.93 -2.86 -3.39
N ASP A 151 -15.26 -2.84 -3.29
CA ASP A 151 -16.06 -3.79 -2.50
C ASP A 151 -16.03 -5.21 -3.07
N ALA A 152 -15.78 -6.20 -2.21
CA ALA A 152 -15.82 -7.62 -2.54
C ALA A 152 -17.24 -8.21 -2.57
N GLU A 153 -18.22 -7.54 -1.96
CA GLU A 153 -19.62 -7.97 -1.86
C GLU A 153 -20.56 -7.14 -2.76
N ALA A 154 -20.00 -6.32 -3.67
CA ALA A 154 -20.78 -5.56 -4.64
C ALA A 154 -21.81 -6.45 -5.38
N GLY A 155 -23.06 -5.98 -5.43
CA GLY A 155 -24.14 -6.65 -6.15
C GLY A 155 -24.86 -7.80 -5.44
N ARG A 156 -24.58 -8.06 -4.15
CA ARG A 156 -25.22 -9.17 -3.42
C ARG A 156 -26.32 -8.81 -2.43
N GLU A 157 -26.39 -7.59 -1.89
CA GLU A 157 -27.57 -6.99 -1.21
C GLU A 157 -27.27 -5.71 -0.38
N SER A 158 -26.02 -5.25 -0.23
CA SER A 158 -25.71 -3.88 0.23
C SER A 158 -24.20 -3.59 0.11
N GLY A 159 -23.85 -2.40 -0.40
CA GLY A 159 -22.48 -1.93 -0.58
C GLY A 159 -21.83 -1.52 0.75
N LYS A 160 -21.33 -2.51 1.49
CA LYS A 160 -20.67 -2.30 2.78
C LYS A 160 -19.38 -1.49 2.66
N TYR A 161 -18.73 -1.51 1.50
CA TYR A 161 -17.49 -0.80 1.23
C TYR A 161 -17.61 0.05 -0.03
N GLY A 162 -18.45 1.09 0.07
CA GLY A 162 -18.42 2.32 -0.71
C GLY A 162 -17.76 2.23 -2.08
N GLY A 163 -18.58 2.13 -3.11
CA GLY A 163 -18.20 2.47 -4.48
C GLY A 163 -19.37 3.17 -5.16
N GLY A 164 -19.99 4.15 -4.48
CA GLY A 164 -21.25 4.81 -4.82
C GLY A 164 -21.53 4.93 -6.33
N SER A 165 -22.20 3.92 -6.87
CA SER A 165 -22.99 3.96 -8.10
C SER A 165 -24.14 3.03 -7.79
N MET A 166 -25.33 3.61 -7.71
CA MET A 166 -26.58 2.85 -7.71
C MET A 166 -26.96 2.44 -9.15
N GLU A 167 -26.02 2.53 -10.10
CA GLU A 167 -26.30 2.44 -11.54
C GLU A 167 -25.88 1.11 -12.18
N ASP A 168 -24.97 0.34 -11.54
CA ASP A 168 -24.59 -1.00 -11.99
C ASP A 168 -24.47 -1.94 -10.78
N GLU A 169 -25.51 -2.76 -10.58
CA GLU A 169 -25.66 -3.66 -9.44
C GLU A 169 -24.88 -4.98 -9.60
N THR A 170 -24.02 -5.10 -10.62
CA THR A 170 -23.27 -6.34 -10.88
C THR A 170 -21.83 -6.27 -10.35
N PRO A 171 -21.26 -7.39 -9.84
CA PRO A 171 -19.86 -7.42 -9.41
C PRO A 171 -18.88 -6.98 -10.52
N ASN A 172 -19.11 -7.38 -11.77
CA ASN A 172 -18.29 -7.02 -12.92
C ASN A 172 -18.41 -5.53 -13.29
N GLY A 173 -19.61 -4.95 -13.20
CA GLY A 173 -19.81 -3.51 -13.41
C GLY A 173 -19.05 -2.66 -12.39
N HIS A 174 -19.12 -3.06 -11.12
CA HIS A 174 -18.38 -2.43 -10.04
C HIS A 174 -16.86 -2.51 -10.24
N LEU A 175 -16.33 -3.69 -10.62
CA LEU A 175 -14.89 -3.84 -10.94
C LEU A 175 -14.47 -2.90 -12.06
N ARG A 176 -15.19 -2.88 -13.18
CA ARG A 176 -14.87 -1.97 -14.29
C ARG A 176 -14.89 -0.52 -13.85
N LYS A 177 -15.90 -0.09 -13.10
CA LYS A 177 -15.99 1.29 -12.59
C LYS A 177 -14.75 1.66 -11.78
N VAL A 178 -14.37 0.83 -10.81
CA VAL A 178 -13.24 1.11 -9.90
C VAL A 178 -11.91 1.12 -10.65
N PHE A 179 -11.65 0.12 -11.50
CA PHE A 179 -10.38 0.01 -12.20
C PHE A 179 -10.26 0.97 -13.40
N TYR A 180 -11.37 1.27 -14.09
CA TYR A 180 -11.35 2.26 -15.17
C TYR A 180 -11.10 3.67 -14.63
N ARG A 181 -11.54 3.97 -13.40
CA ARG A 181 -11.16 5.21 -12.69
C ARG A 181 -9.64 5.31 -12.50
N MET A 182 -8.95 4.18 -12.32
CA MET A 182 -7.49 4.14 -12.23
C MET A 182 -6.80 4.19 -13.60
N GLY A 183 -7.57 4.10 -14.70
CA GLY A 183 -7.04 4.02 -16.07
C GLY A 183 -6.64 2.61 -16.51
N LEU A 184 -7.08 1.56 -15.79
CA LEU A 184 -6.79 0.17 -16.12
C LEU A 184 -7.90 -0.44 -16.97
N ASN A 185 -7.54 -1.35 -17.88
CA ASN A 185 -8.46 -2.05 -18.78
C ASN A 185 -8.86 -3.44 -18.27
N ASP A 186 -9.78 -4.13 -18.97
CA ASP A 186 -10.29 -5.45 -18.60
C ASP A 186 -9.20 -6.53 -18.45
N GLU A 187 -8.15 -6.52 -19.30
CA GLU A 187 -7.03 -7.46 -19.20
C GLU A 187 -6.24 -7.24 -17.91
N GLU A 188 -5.98 -5.98 -17.56
CA GLU A 188 -5.27 -5.60 -16.34
C GLU A 188 -6.06 -5.93 -15.08
N ILE A 189 -7.40 -5.76 -15.11
CA ILE A 189 -8.29 -6.18 -14.01
C ILE A 189 -8.12 -7.67 -13.73
N VAL A 190 -8.18 -8.50 -14.79
CA VAL A 190 -8.07 -9.95 -14.65
C VAL A 190 -6.67 -10.36 -14.21
N ALA A 191 -5.62 -9.77 -14.79
CA ALA A 191 -4.24 -10.05 -14.41
C ALA A 191 -3.97 -9.71 -12.94
N LEU A 192 -4.38 -8.52 -12.48
CA LEU A 192 -4.19 -8.07 -11.09
C LEU A 192 -5.00 -8.90 -10.09
N SER A 193 -6.20 -9.34 -10.47
CA SER A 193 -7.01 -10.25 -9.64
C SER A 193 -6.29 -11.58 -9.36
N GLY A 194 -5.36 -11.98 -10.24
CA GLY A 194 -4.48 -13.13 -10.05
C GLY A 194 -3.62 -13.08 -8.79
N ALA A 195 -3.37 -11.90 -8.22
CA ALA A 195 -2.66 -11.77 -6.94
C ALA A 195 -3.35 -12.51 -5.78
N HIS A 196 -4.66 -12.78 -5.89
CA HIS A 196 -5.39 -13.61 -4.92
C HIS A 196 -4.97 -15.09 -4.92
N THR A 197 -4.11 -15.54 -5.83
CA THR A 197 -3.42 -16.83 -5.72
C THR A 197 -2.57 -16.94 -4.45
N PHE A 198 -2.17 -15.78 -3.90
CA PHE A 198 -1.27 -15.65 -2.77
C PHE A 198 -1.95 -14.94 -1.59
N GLY A 199 -2.18 -15.68 -0.49
CA GLY A 199 -2.80 -15.15 0.73
C GLY A 199 -4.16 -15.75 1.06
N ARG A 200 -4.93 -15.05 1.91
CA ARG A 200 -6.29 -15.42 2.32
C ARG A 200 -7.04 -14.24 2.93
N ALA A 201 -8.36 -14.31 2.91
CA ALA A 201 -9.25 -13.41 3.64
C ALA A 201 -9.37 -13.81 5.12
N TYR A 202 -9.67 -12.82 5.98
CA TYR A 202 -9.85 -13.01 7.41
C TYR A 202 -11.14 -12.32 7.88
N LYS A 203 -11.99 -13.05 8.63
CA LYS A 203 -13.32 -12.59 9.06
C LYS A 203 -13.25 -11.35 9.96
N ASP A 204 -12.22 -11.21 10.77
CA ASP A 204 -11.95 -10.05 11.63
C ASP A 204 -11.42 -8.81 10.89
N ARG A 205 -11.13 -8.93 9.59
CA ARG A 205 -10.61 -7.83 8.76
C ARG A 205 -11.61 -7.37 7.70
N SER A 206 -12.01 -8.28 6.81
CA SER A 206 -12.94 -7.97 5.72
C SER A 206 -14.36 -8.46 5.98
N GLY A 207 -14.58 -9.25 7.04
CA GLY A 207 -15.83 -10.01 7.22
C GLY A 207 -15.89 -11.31 6.41
N LEU A 208 -14.94 -11.54 5.50
CA LEU A 208 -14.88 -12.71 4.61
C LEU A 208 -13.82 -13.72 5.06
N GLY A 209 -14.00 -14.99 4.68
CA GLY A 209 -13.08 -16.08 5.00
C GLY A 209 -13.59 -17.02 6.11
N ALA A 210 -12.88 -18.14 6.29
CA ALA A 210 -13.28 -19.19 7.24
C ALA A 210 -13.11 -18.73 8.70
N GLU A 211 -13.93 -19.26 9.60
CA GLU A 211 -13.86 -18.94 11.04
C GLU A 211 -12.60 -19.48 11.72
N LYS A 212 -11.97 -20.51 11.15
CA LYS A 212 -10.73 -21.11 11.65
C LYS A 212 -9.70 -21.14 10.54
N ASN A 213 -8.51 -20.60 10.81
CA ASN A 213 -7.38 -20.61 9.90
C ASN A 213 -6.89 -22.05 9.71
N GLN A 214 -7.08 -22.66 8.53
CA GLN A 214 -6.24 -23.78 8.13
C GLN A 214 -4.84 -23.23 7.83
N ILE A 215 -3.89 -23.43 8.74
CA ILE A 215 -2.51 -22.99 8.56
C ILE A 215 -1.83 -23.98 7.63
N HIS A 216 -1.95 -23.78 6.32
CA HIS A 216 -0.96 -24.35 5.41
C HIS A 216 0.27 -23.46 5.48
N ARG A 217 1.30 -23.97 6.13
CA ARG A 217 2.59 -23.30 6.30
C ARG A 217 3.24 -23.22 4.93
N TRP A 218 3.02 -22.10 4.23
CA TRP A 218 3.76 -21.79 3.01
C TRP A 218 5.24 -21.76 3.34
N ASN A 219 6.00 -22.63 2.69
CA ASN A 219 7.43 -22.79 2.92
C ASN A 219 8.13 -22.41 1.61
N PHE A 220 8.84 -21.28 1.60
CA PHE A 220 9.50 -20.69 0.43
C PHE A 220 10.39 -21.67 -0.37
N ARG A 221 10.81 -22.79 0.24
CA ARG A 221 11.70 -23.78 -0.38
C ARG A 221 11.02 -24.86 -1.23
N ASN A 222 9.69 -24.98 -1.22
CA ASN A 222 8.99 -26.13 -1.82
C ASN A 222 7.99 -25.82 -2.94
N CYS A 223 7.98 -24.61 -3.52
CA CYS A 223 7.24 -24.36 -4.76
C CYS A 223 7.96 -24.99 -5.97
N LYS A 224 7.96 -26.32 -6.05
CA LYS A 224 7.89 -26.97 -7.36
C LYS A 224 6.41 -27.09 -7.67
N ALA A 225 5.90 -26.13 -8.44
CA ALA A 225 4.61 -26.27 -9.09
C ALA A 225 4.71 -27.50 -10.01
N ASN A 226 4.18 -28.64 -9.56
CA ASN A 226 3.78 -29.69 -10.47
C ASN A 226 2.51 -29.17 -11.15
N LEU A 227 2.70 -28.52 -12.30
CA LEU A 227 1.65 -28.35 -13.29
C LEU A 227 1.22 -29.76 -13.71
N VAL A 228 -0.03 -30.10 -13.43
CA VAL A 228 -0.76 -31.17 -14.11
C VAL A 228 -1.60 -30.51 -15.18
#